data_AF-A0A4Y2S5P3-F1
#
_entry.id   AF-A0A4Y2S5P3-F1
#
_cell.length_a   1.000
_cell.length_b   1.000
_cell.length_c   1.000
_cell.angle_alpha   90.00
_cell.angle_beta   90.00
_cell.angle_gamma   90.00
#
_symmetry.space_group_name_H-M   'P 1'
#
loop_
_entity.id
_entity.type
_entity.pdbx_description
1 polymer ?
#
loop_
_entity_poly.entity_id
_entity_poly.type
_entity_poly.pdbx_seq_one_letter_code
_entity_poly.pdbx_strand_id
1 'polypeptide(L)'
;PAERTDEDLEIIYEELLKIKACPTCPIRERPAGVLVFESHPKAGTVLFNQGDEGKSWFIILKGSVNVVIYGKGIVCSLHEGDDFGKLALVNDAPRAATIIMRENNCHFLRVDKDDFNNIIRDVEANTVRLKEHGQDVLLLQKIPTDGRGADGTHSHYKYMVMAGTPQKMLEHLLETRIDQRNDDATDTFLEDFLLTHVIFMPSHQLCPELMKQYPFRYSNYICFF
;
A
#
# COMPACT_ATOMS: atom_id res chain seq x y z
N PRO A 1 22.25 0.08 7.81
CA PRO A 1 21.16 0.66 6.96
C PRO A 1 21.45 2.10 6.52
N ALA A 2 21.91 2.96 7.44
CA ALA A 2 22.19 4.39 7.18
C ALA A 2 23.39 4.71 6.26
N GLU A 3 24.20 3.72 5.88
CA GLU A 3 25.39 3.89 5.04
C GLU A 3 25.16 3.53 3.56
N ARG A 4 23.92 3.20 3.18
CA ARG A 4 23.57 2.83 1.79
C ARG A 4 23.59 4.05 0.88
N THR A 5 24.20 3.91 -0.29
CA THR A 5 24.15 4.91 -1.37
C THR A 5 22.82 4.86 -2.12
N ASP A 6 22.47 5.91 -2.87
CA ASP A 6 21.25 5.91 -3.69
C ASP A 6 21.26 4.77 -4.73
N GLU A 7 22.43 4.42 -5.26
CA GLU A 7 22.62 3.27 -6.16
C GLU A 7 22.31 1.94 -5.46
N ASP A 8 22.77 1.77 -4.20
CA ASP A 8 22.45 0.57 -3.40
C ASP A 8 20.94 0.47 -3.15
N LEU A 9 20.27 1.60 -2.90
CA LEU A 9 18.84 1.64 -2.64
C LEU A 9 18.04 1.23 -3.89
N GLU A 10 18.46 1.69 -5.07
CA GLU A 10 17.83 1.34 -6.35
C GLU A 10 17.97 -0.17 -6.64
N ILE A 11 19.17 -0.73 -6.43
CA ILE A 11 19.40 -2.18 -6.60
C ILE A 11 18.53 -3.00 -5.63
N ILE A 12 18.50 -2.61 -4.36
CA ILE A 12 17.67 -3.30 -3.35
C ILE A 12 16.20 -3.22 -3.77
N TYR A 13 15.74 -2.07 -4.23
CA TYR A 13 14.37 -1.86 -4.69
C TYR A 13 14.00 -2.78 -5.86
N GLU A 14 14.86 -2.88 -6.87
CA GLU A 14 14.65 -3.80 -8.00
C GLU A 14 14.57 -5.26 -7.57
N GLU A 15 15.40 -5.69 -6.61
CA GLU A 15 15.35 -7.04 -6.06
C GLU A 15 14.08 -7.28 -5.24
N LEU A 16 13.62 -6.28 -4.48
CA LEU A 16 12.36 -6.37 -3.74
C LEU A 16 11.15 -6.57 -4.65
N LEU A 17 11.14 -5.94 -5.84
CA LEU A 17 10.08 -6.12 -6.84
C LEU A 17 9.99 -7.56 -7.36
N LYS A 18 11.06 -8.34 -7.29
CA LYS A 18 11.11 -9.74 -7.74
C LYS A 18 10.58 -10.71 -6.69
N ILE A 19 10.59 -10.33 -5.41
CA ILE A 19 10.08 -11.17 -4.33
C ILE A 19 8.56 -11.21 -4.46
N LYS A 20 7.99 -12.42 -4.53
CA LYS A 20 6.53 -12.64 -4.49
C LYS A 20 5.92 -12.36 -3.10
N ALA A 21 6.56 -11.51 -2.30
CA ALA A 21 5.99 -11.06 -1.04
C ALA A 21 4.77 -10.19 -1.35
N CYS A 22 3.78 -10.30 -0.48
CA CYS A 22 2.41 -9.80 -0.68
C CYS A 22 2.35 -8.49 -1.49
N PRO A 23 1.56 -8.41 -2.58
CA PRO A 23 1.45 -7.19 -3.39
C PRO A 23 0.92 -5.98 -2.60
N THR A 24 0.32 -6.22 -1.43
CA THR A 24 -0.17 -5.20 -0.49
C THR A 24 0.83 -4.87 0.63
N CYS A 25 2.06 -5.37 0.57
CA CYS A 25 3.10 -4.99 1.53
C CYS A 25 3.38 -3.48 1.37
N PRO A 26 3.26 -2.67 2.45
CA PRO A 26 3.56 -1.23 2.42
C PRO A 26 5.03 -0.91 2.09
N ILE A 27 5.85 -1.96 1.96
CA ILE A 27 7.28 -1.95 1.64
C ILE A 27 7.58 -1.52 0.20
N ARG A 28 6.59 -1.34 -0.68
CA ARG A 28 6.88 -1.15 -2.10
C ARG A 28 7.35 0.24 -2.51
N GLU A 29 7.38 1.24 -1.64
CA GLU A 29 7.76 2.60 -2.09
C GLU A 29 8.93 3.23 -1.31
N ARG A 30 9.15 2.92 -0.01
CA ARG A 30 10.30 3.44 0.76
C ARG A 30 10.80 2.58 1.95
N PRO A 31 11.41 1.41 1.73
CA PRO A 31 12.13 0.74 2.83
C PRO A 31 13.49 0.15 2.47
N ALA A 32 14.01 0.36 1.25
CA ALA A 32 15.37 -0.10 0.90
C ALA A 32 16.42 0.39 1.92
N GLY A 33 16.18 1.55 2.56
CA GLY A 33 17.05 2.10 3.59
C GLY A 33 16.97 1.44 4.98
N VAL A 34 15.88 0.73 5.32
CA VAL A 34 15.67 0.17 6.67
C VAL A 34 15.77 -1.35 6.74
N LEU A 35 15.63 -2.05 5.62
CA LEU A 35 15.68 -3.52 5.59
C LEU A 35 17.05 -4.02 6.04
N VAL A 36 17.08 -5.01 6.93
CA VAL A 36 18.30 -5.67 7.40
C VAL A 36 18.29 -7.11 6.91
N PHE A 37 19.40 -7.56 6.31
CA PHE A 37 19.56 -8.97 5.95
C PHE A 37 19.97 -9.78 7.17
N GLU A 38 19.30 -10.91 7.40
CA GLU A 38 19.60 -11.83 8.50
C GLU A 38 19.65 -13.27 7.98
N SER A 39 20.64 -14.04 8.41
CA SER A 39 20.82 -15.44 7.98
C SER A 39 20.99 -16.39 9.15
N HIS A 40 20.38 -17.56 9.01
CA HIS A 40 20.39 -18.64 10.01
C HIS A 40 20.88 -19.94 9.36
N PRO A 41 22.07 -20.45 9.74
CA PRO A 41 22.68 -21.57 9.03
C PRO A 41 22.06 -22.94 9.36
N LYS A 42 21.43 -23.10 10.53
CA LYS A 42 21.01 -24.41 11.05
C LYS A 42 19.49 -24.55 11.15
N ALA A 43 18.98 -25.68 10.63
CA ALA A 43 17.62 -26.14 10.89
C ALA A 43 17.38 -26.35 12.39
N GLY A 44 16.14 -26.16 12.83
CA GLY A 44 15.76 -26.24 14.25
C GLY A 44 16.14 -25.00 15.08
N THR A 45 16.85 -24.03 14.52
CA THR A 45 17.12 -22.75 15.21
C THR A 45 15.81 -22.03 15.47
N VAL A 46 15.59 -21.59 16.71
CA VAL A 46 14.42 -20.79 17.09
C VAL A 46 14.73 -19.32 16.81
N LEU A 47 13.89 -18.66 16.03
CA LEU A 47 14.04 -17.22 15.74
C LEU A 47 13.48 -16.37 16.89
N PHE A 48 12.30 -16.72 17.37
CA PHE A 48 11.68 -16.17 18.58
C PHE A 48 10.63 -17.13 19.11
N ASN A 49 10.27 -16.98 20.40
CA ASN A 49 9.29 -17.80 21.08
C ASN A 49 7.93 -17.12 21.15
N GLN A 50 6.88 -17.93 21.25
CA GLN A 50 5.57 -17.47 21.69
C GLN A 50 5.69 -16.81 23.08
N GLY A 51 5.06 -15.65 23.24
CA GLY A 51 5.12 -14.85 24.46
C GLY A 51 6.26 -13.83 24.50
N ASP A 52 7.26 -13.92 23.60
CA ASP A 52 8.29 -12.91 23.50
C ASP A 52 7.71 -11.56 23.05
N GLU A 53 8.40 -10.47 23.37
CA GLU A 53 8.05 -9.15 22.86
C GLU A 53 8.23 -9.08 21.32
N GLY A 54 7.26 -8.51 20.61
CA GLY A 54 7.38 -8.26 19.17
C GLY A 54 8.35 -7.13 18.85
N LYS A 55 9.56 -7.45 18.38
CA LYS A 55 10.61 -6.46 18.07
C LYS A 55 10.91 -6.24 16.60
N SER A 56 10.54 -7.19 15.75
CA SER A 56 10.82 -7.12 14.31
C SER A 56 9.77 -7.85 13.48
N TRP A 57 9.67 -7.48 12.21
CA TRP A 57 8.90 -8.16 11.16
C TRP A 57 9.86 -8.76 10.14
N PHE A 58 9.50 -9.90 9.56
CA PHE A 58 10.40 -10.69 8.71
C PHE A 58 9.72 -11.08 7.39
N ILE A 59 10.51 -11.12 6.32
CA ILE A 59 10.15 -11.69 5.02
C ILE A 59 11.16 -12.80 4.69
N ILE A 60 10.67 -13.95 4.21
CA ILE A 60 11.50 -15.10 3.86
C ILE A 60 12.08 -14.91 2.46
N LEU A 61 13.39 -14.74 2.36
CA LEU A 61 14.11 -14.71 1.08
C LEU A 61 14.47 -16.11 0.60
N LYS A 62 14.92 -16.95 1.53
CA LYS A 62 15.38 -18.29 1.24
C LYS A 62 15.01 -19.25 2.36
N GLY A 63 14.56 -20.43 1.99
CA GLY A 63 14.23 -21.51 2.90
C GLY A 63 12.81 -21.46 3.45
N SER A 64 12.60 -22.09 4.60
CA SER A 64 11.27 -22.27 5.19
C SER A 64 11.32 -22.34 6.71
N VAL A 65 10.20 -21.98 7.35
CA VAL A 65 10.05 -21.98 8.80
C VAL A 65 8.74 -22.65 9.22
N ASN A 66 8.74 -23.26 10.40
CA ASN A 66 7.53 -23.78 11.04
C ASN A 66 6.99 -22.75 12.03
N VAL A 67 5.67 -22.55 12.02
CA VAL A 67 4.93 -21.76 13.01
C VAL A 67 4.40 -22.71 14.06
N VAL A 68 4.82 -22.54 15.31
CA VAL A 68 4.50 -23.44 16.43
C VAL A 68 3.73 -22.70 17.51
N ILE A 69 2.62 -23.26 17.97
CA ILE A 69 1.80 -22.70 19.05
C ILE A 69 1.74 -23.70 20.20
N TYR A 70 1.96 -23.22 21.43
CA TYR A 70 1.85 -24.02 22.64
C TYR A 70 0.48 -24.70 22.74
N GLY A 71 0.48 -26.01 23.00
CA GLY A 71 -0.73 -26.83 23.05
C GLY A 71 -1.32 -27.23 21.69
N LYS A 72 -0.84 -26.66 20.56
CA LYS A 72 -1.28 -27.02 19.20
C LYS A 72 -0.18 -27.66 18.35
N GLY A 73 1.09 -27.49 18.71
CA GLY A 73 2.21 -27.97 17.91
C GLY A 73 2.45 -27.09 16.67
N ILE A 74 2.91 -27.70 15.57
CA ILE A 74 3.13 -26.99 14.30
C ILE A 74 1.75 -26.72 13.67
N VAL A 75 1.42 -25.43 13.47
CA VAL A 75 0.12 -25.02 12.92
C VAL A 75 0.18 -24.73 11.42
N CYS A 76 1.33 -24.26 10.92
CA CYS A 76 1.61 -24.11 9.49
C CYS A 76 3.12 -24.00 9.24
N SER A 77 3.50 -24.08 7.96
CA SER A 77 4.87 -23.81 7.48
C SER A 77 4.83 -22.68 6.47
N LEU A 78 5.79 -21.77 6.57
CA LEU A 78 5.96 -20.63 5.66
C LEU A 78 7.20 -20.85 4.80
N HIS A 79 7.17 -20.35 3.58
CA HIS A 79 8.19 -20.55 2.54
C HIS A 79 8.65 -19.22 1.95
N GLU A 80 9.61 -19.28 1.03
CA GLU A 80 10.12 -18.13 0.30
C GLU A 80 9.00 -17.25 -0.27
N GLY A 81 9.08 -15.95 0.00
CA GLY A 81 8.05 -14.95 -0.32
C GLY A 81 7.04 -14.70 0.80
N ASP A 82 6.86 -15.60 1.76
CA ASP A 82 5.97 -15.36 2.89
C ASP A 82 6.57 -14.34 3.88
N ASP A 83 5.70 -13.66 4.62
CA ASP A 83 6.06 -12.74 5.71
C ASP A 83 5.45 -13.17 7.05
N PHE A 84 6.10 -12.83 8.16
CA PHE A 84 5.60 -13.15 9.50
C PHE A 84 6.09 -12.21 10.59
N GLY A 85 5.36 -12.19 11.71
CA GLY A 85 5.70 -11.41 12.90
C GLY A 85 5.08 -10.00 12.96
N LYS A 86 4.36 -9.56 11.92
CA LYS A 86 3.71 -8.24 11.91
C LYS A 86 2.68 -8.03 13.02
N LEU A 87 1.93 -9.07 13.37
CA LEU A 87 0.79 -8.97 14.29
C LEU A 87 1.18 -8.45 15.68
N ALA A 88 2.32 -8.90 16.20
CA ALA A 88 2.84 -8.46 17.50
C ALA A 88 3.26 -6.98 17.49
N LEU A 89 3.71 -6.46 16.35
CA LEU A 89 4.09 -5.06 16.19
C LEU A 89 2.85 -4.17 16.13
N VAL A 90 1.87 -4.56 15.30
CA VAL A 90 0.64 -3.79 15.07
C VAL A 90 -0.21 -3.68 16.34
N ASN A 91 -0.33 -4.77 17.09
CA ASN A 91 -1.17 -4.81 18.29
C ASN A 91 -0.43 -4.47 19.58
N ASP A 92 0.86 -4.14 19.50
CA ASP A 92 1.76 -3.99 20.65
C ASP A 92 1.60 -5.12 21.68
N ALA A 93 1.62 -6.36 21.19
CA ALA A 93 1.28 -7.55 21.95
C ALA A 93 2.39 -8.62 21.87
N PRO A 94 2.46 -9.56 22.83
CA PRO A 94 3.40 -10.69 22.76
C PRO A 94 3.24 -11.54 21.49
N ARG A 95 4.31 -12.21 21.07
CA ARG A 95 4.30 -13.14 19.93
C ARG A 95 3.25 -14.23 20.13
N ALA A 96 2.37 -14.41 19.16
CA ALA A 96 1.31 -15.42 19.20
C ALA A 96 1.81 -16.86 18.93
N ALA A 97 3.03 -17.00 18.40
CA ALA A 97 3.62 -18.28 18.02
C ALA A 97 5.16 -18.23 18.09
N THR A 98 5.79 -19.40 18.22
CA THR A 98 7.23 -19.62 18.07
C THR A 98 7.55 -19.87 16.59
N ILE A 99 8.65 -19.30 16.10
CA ILE A 99 9.15 -19.54 14.73
C ILE A 99 10.44 -20.34 14.79
N ILE A 100 10.48 -21.44 14.05
CA ILE A 100 11.62 -22.37 14.03
C ILE A 100 12.06 -22.62 12.59
N MET A 101 13.35 -22.52 12.31
CA MET A 101 13.94 -22.87 11.01
C MET A 101 13.59 -24.31 10.65
N ARG A 102 12.95 -24.51 9.51
CA ARG A 102 12.62 -25.85 9.02
C ARG A 102 13.80 -26.51 8.32
N GLU A 103 14.68 -25.71 7.71
CA GLU A 103 15.84 -26.17 6.98
C GLU A 103 17.10 -25.32 7.24
N ASN A 104 18.24 -25.76 6.70
CA ASN A 104 19.52 -25.06 6.85
C ASN A 104 19.59 -23.85 5.91
N ASN A 105 20.44 -22.87 6.27
CA ASN A 105 20.71 -21.68 5.47
C ASN A 105 19.45 -20.88 5.07
N CYS A 106 18.60 -20.57 6.06
CA CYS A 106 17.44 -19.71 5.89
C CYS A 106 17.87 -18.24 5.89
N HIS A 107 17.36 -17.45 4.94
CA HIS A 107 17.68 -16.03 4.79
C HIS A 107 16.41 -15.18 4.90
N PHE A 108 16.50 -14.06 5.60
CA PHE A 108 15.37 -13.17 5.87
C PHE A 108 15.73 -11.72 5.60
N LEU A 109 14.72 -10.95 5.19
CA LEU A 109 14.73 -9.51 5.39
C LEU A 109 14.01 -9.21 6.70
N ARG A 110 14.62 -8.37 7.55
CA ARG A 110 14.10 -7.95 8.84
C ARG A 110 13.88 -6.44 8.83
N VAL A 111 12.76 -6.01 9.40
CA VAL A 111 12.46 -4.61 9.72
C VAL A 111 12.22 -4.52 11.22
N ASP A 112 12.92 -3.60 11.89
CA ASP A 112 12.77 -3.40 13.33
C ASP A 112 11.50 -2.62 13.68
N LYS A 113 11.01 -2.76 14.92
CA LYS A 113 9.72 -2.20 15.36
C LYS A 113 9.60 -0.70 15.10
N ASP A 114 10.65 0.06 15.39
CA ASP A 114 10.63 1.52 15.20
C ASP A 114 10.55 1.88 13.72
N ASP A 115 11.35 1.22 12.87
CA ASP A 115 11.29 1.40 11.42
C ASP A 115 9.95 0.94 10.83
N PHE A 116 9.40 -0.17 11.32
CA PHE A 116 8.08 -0.65 10.93
C PHE A 116 7.00 0.37 11.27
N ASN A 117 7.01 0.91 12.49
CA ASN A 117 6.05 1.93 12.93
C ASN A 117 6.20 3.22 12.12
N ASN A 118 7.42 3.62 11.77
CA ASN A 118 7.66 4.77 10.92
C ASN A 118 7.11 4.54 9.51
N ILE A 119 7.34 3.37 8.90
CA ILE A 119 6.76 3.01 7.60
C ILE A 119 5.23 3.07 7.66
N ILE A 120 4.61 2.48 8.68
CA ILE A 120 3.14 2.49 8.81
C ILE A 120 2.62 3.92 8.98
N ARG A 121 3.26 4.73 9.83
CA ARG A 121 2.89 6.15 10.01
C ARG A 121 3.05 6.95 8.73
N ASP A 122 4.10 6.72 7.96
CA ASP A 122 4.32 7.39 6.69
C ASP A 122 3.25 6.98 5.67
N VAL A 123 2.91 5.69 5.62
CA VAL A 123 1.83 5.20 4.76
C VAL A 123 0.49 5.81 5.16
N GLU A 124 0.17 5.86 6.46
CA GLU A 124 -1.05 6.50 6.97
C GLU A 124 -1.06 8.02 6.71
N ALA A 125 0.06 8.71 6.94
CA ALA A 125 0.18 10.15 6.71
C ALA A 125 0.06 10.51 5.21
N ASN A 126 0.48 9.60 4.33
CA ASN A 126 0.37 9.77 2.89
C ASN A 126 -0.93 9.15 2.32
N THR A 127 -1.82 8.60 3.15
CA THR A 127 -3.06 7.97 2.70
C THR A 127 -4.27 8.72 3.26
N VAL A 128 -5.16 9.17 2.39
CA VAL A 128 -6.44 9.79 2.79
C VAL A 128 -7.56 8.79 2.54
N ARG A 129 -8.37 8.55 3.58
CA ARG A 129 -9.55 7.68 3.50
C ARG A 129 -10.81 8.51 3.69
N LEU A 130 -11.61 8.62 2.63
CA LEU A 130 -12.94 9.21 2.72
C LEU A 130 -13.92 8.15 3.24
N LYS A 131 -14.66 8.50 4.29
CA LYS A 131 -15.69 7.63 4.86
C LYS A 131 -17.08 8.22 4.69
N GLU A 132 -18.04 7.38 4.30
CA GLU A 132 -19.47 7.69 4.34
C GLU A 132 -20.22 6.62 5.11
N HIS A 133 -21.09 7.02 6.02
CA HIS A 133 -21.84 6.10 6.88
C HIS A 133 -20.94 5.08 7.61
N GLY A 134 -19.71 5.48 7.94
CA GLY A 134 -18.72 4.62 8.61
C GLY A 134 -17.97 3.64 7.71
N GLN A 135 -18.22 3.63 6.39
CA GLN A 135 -17.52 2.78 5.42
C GLN A 135 -16.49 3.58 4.63
N ASP A 136 -15.31 3.00 4.37
CA ASP A 136 -14.29 3.58 3.48
C ASP A 136 -14.82 3.54 2.03
N VAL A 137 -15.03 4.71 1.43
CA VAL A 137 -15.62 4.85 0.09
C VAL A 137 -14.66 5.39 -0.96
N LEU A 138 -13.55 6.00 -0.56
CA LEU A 138 -12.47 6.44 -1.44
C LEU A 138 -11.14 6.43 -0.68
N LEU A 139 -10.10 5.91 -1.33
CA LEU A 139 -8.74 5.80 -0.83
C LEU A 139 -7.81 6.57 -1.77
N LEU A 140 -7.20 7.64 -1.27
CA LEU A 140 -6.25 8.46 -2.01
C LEU A 140 -4.86 8.28 -1.42
N GLN A 141 -3.84 8.29 -2.27
CA GLN A 141 -2.44 8.31 -1.86
C GLN A 141 -1.77 9.61 -2.33
N LYS A 142 -1.08 10.27 -1.41
CA LYS A 142 -0.29 11.47 -1.65
C LYS A 142 1.05 11.08 -2.25
N ILE A 143 1.31 11.53 -3.46
CA ILE A 143 2.53 11.25 -4.19
C ILE A 143 3.28 12.56 -4.44
N PRO A 144 4.58 12.63 -4.10
CA PRO A 144 5.40 13.77 -4.46
C PRO A 144 5.53 13.85 -5.98
N THR A 145 5.21 14.99 -6.57
CA THR A 145 5.50 15.24 -7.99
C THR A 145 6.91 15.79 -8.08
N ASP A 146 7.81 15.08 -8.77
CA ASP A 146 9.17 15.56 -9.08
C ASP A 146 9.11 16.74 -10.06
N GLY A 147 8.76 17.91 -9.53
CA GLY A 147 8.88 19.17 -10.23
C GLY A 147 10.34 19.56 -10.30
N ARG A 148 11.03 19.23 -11.40
CA ARG A 148 12.18 20.01 -11.87
C ARG A 148 11.68 21.37 -12.38
N GLY A 149 11.07 22.14 -11.48
CA GLY A 149 10.66 23.51 -11.69
C GLY A 149 11.71 24.43 -11.07
N ALA A 150 12.32 25.26 -11.90
CA ALA A 150 13.27 26.28 -11.49
C ALA A 150 12.56 27.44 -10.77
N ASP A 151 11.86 27.18 -9.67
CA ASP A 151 11.53 28.21 -8.68
C ASP A 151 11.21 27.59 -7.31
N GLY A 152 11.98 27.98 -6.30
CA GLY A 152 12.14 27.27 -5.03
C GLY A 152 11.02 27.47 -4.00
N THR A 153 9.75 27.33 -4.36
CA THR A 153 8.66 27.46 -3.37
C THR A 153 7.52 26.48 -3.63
N HIS A 154 7.32 25.57 -2.67
CA HIS A 154 6.29 24.54 -2.55
C HIS A 154 6.53 23.23 -3.32
N SER A 155 6.91 22.18 -2.56
CA SER A 155 6.72 20.80 -2.98
C SER A 155 5.24 20.59 -3.27
N HIS A 156 4.86 20.57 -4.55
CA HIS A 156 3.53 20.17 -4.96
C HIS A 156 3.41 18.66 -4.77
N TYR A 157 2.30 18.24 -4.18
CA TYR A 157 1.93 16.84 -4.04
C TYR A 157 0.65 16.60 -4.82
N LYS A 158 0.56 15.47 -5.52
CA LYS A 158 -0.66 15.04 -6.20
C LYS A 158 -1.28 13.90 -5.40
N TYR A 159 -2.60 13.93 -5.24
CA TYR A 159 -3.33 12.78 -4.71
C TYR A 159 -3.74 11.88 -5.88
N MET A 160 -3.43 10.59 -5.79
CA MET A 160 -3.87 9.57 -6.74
C MET A 160 -4.92 8.67 -6.10
N VAL A 161 -5.91 8.24 -6.89
CA VAL A 161 -6.93 7.31 -6.42
C VAL A 161 -6.36 5.89 -6.42
N MET A 162 -6.33 5.26 -5.25
CA MET A 162 -5.85 3.87 -5.08
C MET A 162 -6.99 2.87 -5.10
N ALA A 163 -8.14 3.25 -4.53
CA ALA A 163 -9.36 2.45 -4.52
C ALA A 163 -10.57 3.34 -4.23
N GLY A 164 -11.76 2.90 -4.58
CA GLY A 164 -12.99 3.60 -4.21
C GLY A 164 -14.22 2.87 -4.69
N THR A 165 -15.37 3.30 -4.19
CA THR A 165 -16.65 2.94 -4.80
C THR A 165 -16.75 3.63 -6.16
N PRO A 166 -17.37 2.99 -7.16
CA PRO A 166 -17.51 3.58 -8.48
C PRO A 166 -18.10 5.00 -8.46
N GLN A 167 -19.13 5.21 -7.63
CA GLN A 167 -19.79 6.50 -7.46
C GLN A 167 -18.83 7.55 -6.91
N LYS A 168 -18.07 7.25 -5.86
CA LYS A 168 -17.09 8.20 -5.30
C LYS A 168 -15.91 8.49 -6.19
N MET A 169 -15.47 7.51 -6.98
CA MET A 169 -14.45 7.77 -7.99
C MET A 169 -14.94 8.75 -9.05
N LEU A 170 -16.19 8.62 -9.50
CA LEU A 170 -16.82 9.54 -10.45
C LEU A 170 -17.02 10.93 -9.84
N GLU A 171 -17.54 11.02 -8.62
CA GLU A 171 -17.72 12.30 -7.91
C GLU A 171 -16.39 13.02 -7.75
N HIS A 172 -15.35 12.32 -7.28
CA HIS A 172 -14.01 12.88 -7.13
C HIS A 172 -13.43 13.38 -8.47
N LEU A 173 -13.61 12.60 -9.55
CA LEU A 173 -13.20 12.99 -10.89
C LEU A 173 -13.88 14.30 -11.35
N LEU A 174 -15.18 14.44 -11.09
CA LEU A 174 -15.92 15.66 -11.46
C LEU A 174 -15.50 16.87 -10.61
N GLU A 175 -15.37 16.70 -9.30
CA GLU A 175 -14.99 17.76 -8.36
C GLU A 175 -13.58 18.32 -8.66
N THR A 176 -12.60 17.43 -8.81
CA THR A 176 -11.20 17.82 -9.09
C THR A 176 -11.03 18.57 -10.41
N ARG A 177 -11.94 18.35 -11.38
CA ARG A 177 -11.92 19.01 -12.69
C ARG A 177 -12.60 20.37 -12.68
N ILE A 178 -13.57 20.59 -11.79
CA ILE A 178 -14.22 21.91 -11.66
C ILE A 178 -13.23 22.95 -11.14
N ASP A 179 -12.27 22.54 -10.30
CA ASP A 179 -11.25 23.41 -9.73
C ASP A 179 -10.03 23.63 -10.65
N GLN A 180 -9.72 22.68 -11.54
CA GLN A 180 -8.60 22.76 -12.47
C GLN A 180 -8.98 23.50 -13.76
N ARG A 181 -8.89 24.84 -13.74
CA ARG A 181 -8.95 25.69 -14.95
C ARG A 181 -7.69 25.64 -15.84
N ASN A 182 -6.72 24.78 -15.54
CA ASN A 182 -5.45 24.71 -16.28
C ASN A 182 -5.39 23.47 -17.17
N ASP A 183 -5.19 23.73 -18.45
CA ASP A 183 -5.15 22.81 -19.61
C ASP A 183 -3.83 22.01 -19.71
N ASP A 184 -3.04 21.93 -18.64
CA ASP A 184 -1.63 21.50 -18.71
C ASP A 184 -1.29 20.44 -17.67
N ALA A 185 -1.81 19.23 -17.92
CA ALA A 185 -1.21 17.94 -17.63
C ALA A 185 -2.21 16.87 -18.10
N THR A 186 -1.75 15.89 -18.88
CA THR A 186 -2.50 14.66 -19.15
C THR A 186 -3.10 14.16 -17.85
N ASP A 187 -4.43 14.23 -17.74
CA ASP A 187 -5.14 13.77 -16.55
C ASP A 187 -5.23 12.27 -16.62
N THR A 188 -4.13 11.64 -16.22
CA THR A 188 -3.95 10.20 -16.21
C THR A 188 -5.12 9.50 -15.53
N PHE A 189 -5.70 10.12 -14.49
CA PHE A 189 -6.83 9.53 -13.79
C PHE A 189 -8.12 9.54 -14.63
N LEU A 190 -8.39 10.62 -15.37
CA LEU A 190 -9.51 10.65 -16.32
C LEU A 190 -9.34 9.61 -17.42
N GLU A 191 -8.14 9.51 -18.00
CA GLU A 191 -7.83 8.53 -19.03
C GLU A 191 -8.02 7.09 -18.52
N ASP A 192 -7.44 6.79 -17.35
CA ASP A 192 -7.57 5.49 -16.69
C ASP A 192 -9.03 5.16 -16.38
N PHE A 193 -9.79 6.13 -15.86
CA PHE A 193 -11.21 5.96 -15.56
C PHE A 193 -12.01 5.67 -16.85
N LEU A 194 -11.83 6.46 -17.91
CA LEU A 194 -12.54 6.25 -19.17
C LEU A 194 -12.20 4.89 -19.80
N LEU A 195 -10.93 4.48 -19.72
CA LEU A 195 -10.48 3.20 -20.26
C LEU A 195 -11.05 2.00 -19.47
N THR A 196 -11.23 2.14 -18.16
CA THR A 196 -11.55 1.01 -17.27
C THR A 196 -12.95 1.02 -16.66
N HIS A 197 -13.73 2.10 -16.81
CA HIS A 197 -15.05 2.25 -16.18
C HIS A 197 -15.99 1.08 -16.46
N VAL A 198 -15.95 0.48 -17.65
CA VAL A 198 -16.83 -0.63 -18.01
C VAL A 198 -16.68 -1.85 -17.07
N ILE A 199 -15.52 -2.01 -16.43
CA ILE A 199 -15.23 -3.12 -15.51
C ILE A 199 -15.99 -2.95 -14.17
N PHE A 200 -16.14 -1.73 -13.68
CA PHE A 200 -16.67 -1.45 -12.33
C PHE A 200 -17.92 -0.55 -12.30
N MET A 201 -18.21 0.15 -13.40
CA MET A 201 -19.39 0.97 -13.63
C MET A 201 -19.77 0.95 -15.13
N PRO A 202 -20.52 -0.07 -15.57
CA PRO A 202 -20.96 -0.16 -16.96
C PRO A 202 -21.77 1.09 -17.38
N SER A 203 -21.84 1.37 -18.68
CA SER A 203 -22.44 2.61 -19.19
C SER A 203 -23.90 2.84 -18.77
N HIS A 204 -24.67 1.77 -18.53
CA HIS A 204 -26.05 1.88 -18.03
C HIS A 204 -26.15 2.37 -16.58
N GLN A 205 -25.06 2.29 -15.79
CA GLN A 205 -24.95 2.88 -14.45
C GLN A 205 -24.27 4.25 -14.49
N LEU A 206 -23.22 4.39 -15.32
CA LEU A 206 -22.50 5.65 -15.47
C LEU A 206 -23.38 6.79 -15.99
N CYS A 207 -24.17 6.55 -17.06
CA CYS A 207 -25.00 7.59 -17.66
C CYS A 207 -26.02 8.18 -16.68
N PRO A 208 -26.80 7.38 -15.91
CA PRO A 208 -27.66 7.91 -14.86
C PRO A 208 -26.93 8.71 -13.78
N GLU A 209 -25.76 8.27 -13.32
CA GLU A 209 -25.00 9.00 -12.30
C GLU A 209 -24.48 10.34 -12.82
N LEU A 210 -24.00 10.39 -14.06
CA LEU A 210 -23.65 11.65 -14.74
C LEU A 210 -24.86 12.59 -14.88
N MET A 211 -26.03 12.06 -15.21
CA MET A 211 -27.27 12.86 -15.30
C MET A 211 -27.73 13.44 -13.95
N LYS A 212 -27.43 12.77 -12.83
CA LYS A 212 -27.71 13.32 -11.49
C LYS A 212 -26.80 14.50 -11.16
N GLN A 213 -25.53 14.42 -11.55
CA GLN A 213 -24.53 15.47 -11.31
C GLN A 213 -24.70 16.66 -12.28
N TYR A 214 -25.15 16.39 -13.50
CA TYR A 214 -25.55 17.38 -14.49
C TYR A 214 -27.06 17.30 -14.73
N PRO A 215 -27.90 17.75 -13.78
CA PRO A 215 -29.31 17.88 -14.05
C PRO A 215 -29.44 18.84 -15.24
N PHE A 216 -29.97 18.32 -16.36
CA PHE A 216 -30.32 19.13 -17.51
C PHE A 216 -31.16 20.31 -17.00
N ARG A 217 -30.57 21.50 -16.95
CA ARG A 217 -31.33 22.74 -16.80
C ARG A 217 -32.09 22.97 -18.11
N TYR A 218 -33.13 22.19 -18.35
CA TYR A 218 -34.23 22.64 -19.21
C TYR A 218 -35.06 23.65 -18.40
N SER A 219 -34.51 24.85 -18.24
CA SER A 219 -35.33 26.01 -17.94
C SER A 219 -35.79 26.57 -19.29
N ASN A 220 -37.06 26.30 -19.59
CA ASN A 220 -37.96 27.18 -20.34
C ASN A 220 -37.49 27.70 -21.70
N TYR A 221 -37.61 26.89 -22.76
CA TYR A 221 -38.05 27.42 -24.05
C TYR A 221 -38.92 26.36 -24.75
N ILE A 222 -40.24 26.60 -24.74
CA ILE A 222 -41.22 26.45 -25.83
C ILE A 222 -42.60 26.32 -25.17
N CYS A 223 -43.28 27.45 -25.04
CA CYS A 223 -44.69 27.63 -25.43
C CYS A 223 -45.07 29.10 -25.21
N PHE A 224 -44.82 29.93 -26.22
CA PHE A 224 -45.67 31.08 -26.51
C PHE A 224 -45.98 31.03 -28.01
N PHE A 225 -47.26 30.74 -28.27
CA PHE A 225 -48.04 30.82 -29.52
C PHE A 225 -47.35 30.49 -30.85
#